data_AF-A0A261AFR8-F1
#
_entry.id   AF-A0A261AFR8-F1
#
_cell.length_a   1.000
_cell.length_b   1.000
_cell.length_c   1.000
_cell.angle_alpha   90.00
_cell.angle_beta   90.00
_cell.angle_gamma   90.00
#
_symmetry.space_group_name_H-M   'P 1'
#
loop_
_entity.id
_entity.type
_entity.pdbx_description
1 polymer ?
#
loop_
_entity_poly.entity_id
_entity_poly.type
_entity_poly.pdbx_seq_one_letter_code
_entity_poly.pdbx_strand_id
1 'polypeptide(L)'
;MSNAKSVVLVMFDPRKISTTLNQKLQVGVTPDNILNPTAEIVQQIYLNFVRVVINISENSLHTLPLNADSDFDQELHKKSIPLAIVYQSMKAFIKDNSGGKLDLTMCDLVTPGKNPQRFRKLSSFLADFIKLDEIAAPIFNEISEEFSGQKLEMEALQEEIVAAEKRKDELVARQSQRRRRENELMDDHNKKKSELAGIINQYTEIGVKTEELEKQRNELIRQIEEIEKESITAKKTVELLHEEVLASPEELRQEMAERKKQIVDLKESIITAKQALQDKLEARDICANAEKNVPVIEQKIQAWAEEREDILDLMDEVDENLRKLSEMEEQLTFTTDKKSNHGKRMIEQAEMHEQLRREHMQRSEELNKNIDEITGTYTESSPPPNSSNRLPYKSIRLANTQIVTEFIQYGELPTFKKQGCRSTNNPWRRYGALRKLCETGGFAPNSGSRKERKNRDSLVAVKNVKLPPPPTSSQMTLNKVRDPGQYEIRLALKNPKNVTVDVAAQNLAEQVKAFILHHGHELVEDVKAVQTAQKK
;
A
#
# COMPACT_ATOMS: atom_id res chain seq x y z
N MET A 1 -0.73 -46.34 2.33
CA MET A 1 -0.44 -45.55 3.55
C MET A 1 -1.42 -45.98 4.63
N SER A 2 -0.99 -46.68 5.70
CA SER A 2 -1.86 -46.92 6.87
C SER A 2 -1.03 -47.10 8.14
N ASN A 3 -0.43 -46.01 8.61
CA ASN A 3 -0.05 -45.90 10.02
C ASN A 3 -1.26 -45.41 10.83
N ALA A 4 -2.39 -46.10 10.69
CA ALA A 4 -3.55 -45.84 11.54
C ALA A 4 -3.22 -46.36 12.94
N LYS A 5 -2.82 -45.46 13.84
CA LYS A 5 -2.66 -45.76 15.27
C LYS A 5 -3.93 -46.46 15.73
N SER A 6 -3.82 -47.70 16.20
CA SER A 6 -4.98 -48.48 16.59
C SER A 6 -5.64 -47.83 17.81
N VAL A 7 -6.92 -47.47 17.72
CA VAL A 7 -7.71 -46.98 18.87
C VAL A 7 -7.72 -48.07 19.95
N VAL A 8 -7.22 -47.76 21.14
CA VAL A 8 -7.20 -48.68 22.29
C VAL A 8 -8.48 -48.47 23.09
N LEU A 9 -9.32 -49.49 23.18
CA LEU A 9 -10.53 -49.44 23.99
C LEU A 9 -10.20 -49.86 25.42
N VAL A 10 -10.26 -48.91 26.35
CA VAL A 10 -10.04 -49.15 27.78
C VAL A 10 -11.38 -49.36 28.46
N MET A 11 -11.49 -50.41 29.28
CA MET A 11 -12.66 -50.64 30.13
C MET A 11 -12.39 -50.04 31.51
N PHE A 12 -13.20 -49.08 31.93
CA PHE A 12 -13.03 -48.40 33.21
C PHE A 12 -13.86 -49.05 34.33
N ASP A 13 -13.51 -48.71 35.57
CA ASP A 13 -14.31 -49.00 36.76
C ASP A 13 -15.64 -48.23 36.68
N PRO A 14 -16.80 -48.86 36.98
CA PRO A 14 -18.10 -48.19 37.09
C PRO A 14 -18.07 -46.86 37.85
N ARG A 15 -17.29 -46.76 38.94
CA ARG A 15 -17.14 -45.52 39.72
C ARG A 15 -16.48 -44.40 38.91
N LYS A 16 -15.43 -44.74 38.17
CA LYS A 16 -14.72 -43.78 37.31
C LYS A 16 -15.63 -43.32 36.17
N ILE A 17 -16.38 -44.24 35.57
CA ILE A 17 -17.35 -43.94 34.51
C ILE A 17 -18.42 -42.99 35.03
N SER A 18 -19.07 -43.31 36.15
CA SER A 18 -20.13 -42.47 36.73
C SER A 18 -19.64 -41.06 37.06
N THR A 19 -18.45 -40.93 37.65
CA THR A 19 -17.87 -39.62 37.99
C THR A 19 -17.62 -38.78 36.74
N THR A 20 -16.98 -39.34 35.71
CA THR A 20 -16.68 -38.61 34.48
C THR A 20 -17.94 -38.23 33.71
N LEU A 21 -18.93 -39.13 33.61
CA LEU A 21 -20.20 -38.81 32.95
C LEU A 21 -20.94 -37.68 33.68
N ASN A 22 -20.98 -37.71 35.02
CA ASN A 22 -21.68 -36.67 35.79
C ASN A 22 -21.01 -35.31 35.71
N GLN A 23 -19.67 -35.27 35.67
CA GLN A 23 -18.92 -34.03 35.60
C GLN A 23 -19.28 -33.19 34.37
N LYS A 24 -19.44 -33.83 33.20
CA LYS A 24 -19.75 -33.14 31.95
C LYS A 24 -21.24 -33.12 31.60
N LEU A 25 -21.95 -34.24 31.81
CA LEU A 25 -23.33 -34.43 31.30
C LEU A 25 -24.43 -34.12 32.34
N GLN A 26 -24.08 -34.00 33.63
CA GLN A 26 -25.02 -33.66 34.72
C GLN A 26 -26.25 -34.59 34.84
N VAL A 27 -26.06 -35.89 34.57
CA VAL A 27 -27.13 -36.92 34.48
C VAL A 27 -27.44 -37.67 35.78
N GLY A 28 -26.71 -37.43 36.87
CA GLY A 28 -26.96 -38.10 38.16
C GLY A 28 -26.71 -39.62 38.15
N VAL A 29 -25.82 -40.11 37.30
CA VAL A 29 -25.52 -41.54 37.13
C VAL A 29 -24.75 -42.09 38.32
N THR A 30 -25.19 -43.22 38.87
CA THR A 30 -24.47 -43.93 39.94
C THR A 30 -23.67 -45.12 39.39
N PRO A 31 -22.69 -45.65 40.15
CA PRO A 31 -21.97 -46.85 39.74
C PRO A 31 -22.88 -48.06 39.52
N ASP A 32 -23.98 -48.16 40.28
CA ASP A 32 -24.97 -49.23 40.12
C ASP A 32 -25.70 -49.13 38.77
N ASN A 33 -25.98 -47.92 38.28
CA ASN A 33 -26.61 -47.74 36.97
C ASN A 33 -25.72 -48.19 35.80
N ILE A 34 -24.40 -48.27 36.00
CA ILE A 34 -23.48 -48.84 35.00
C ILE A 34 -23.50 -50.37 35.03
N LEU A 35 -23.65 -50.96 36.22
CA LEU A 35 -23.72 -52.41 36.41
C LEU A 35 -25.09 -52.98 36.07
N ASN A 36 -26.15 -52.22 36.33
CA ASN A 36 -27.55 -52.56 36.14
C ASN A 36 -28.24 -51.45 35.32
N PRO A 37 -27.95 -51.33 34.02
CA PRO A 37 -28.44 -50.22 33.22
C PRO A 37 -29.93 -50.34 32.89
N THR A 38 -30.67 -49.26 33.15
CA THR A 38 -32.07 -49.09 32.74
C THR A 38 -32.15 -48.27 31.46
N ALA A 39 -33.20 -48.51 30.66
CA ALA A 39 -33.37 -47.82 29.38
C ALA A 39 -33.42 -46.29 29.54
N GLU A 40 -34.10 -45.80 30.58
CA GLU A 40 -34.24 -44.37 30.87
C GLU A 40 -32.88 -43.71 31.12
N ILE A 41 -32.04 -44.30 31.96
CA ILE A 41 -30.72 -43.73 32.29
C ILE A 41 -29.80 -43.75 31.06
N VAL A 42 -29.78 -44.85 30.31
CA VAL A 42 -28.96 -44.95 29.10
C VAL A 42 -29.37 -43.92 28.06
N GLN A 43 -30.68 -43.75 27.84
CA GLN A 43 -31.20 -42.75 26.91
C GLN A 43 -30.86 -41.33 27.36
N GLN A 44 -30.94 -41.04 28.66
CA GLN A 44 -30.53 -39.73 29.20
C GLN A 44 -29.02 -39.47 29.04
N ILE A 45 -28.17 -40.47 29.28
CA ILE A 45 -26.71 -40.35 29.06
C ILE A 45 -26.44 -40.00 27.60
N TYR A 46 -27.00 -40.77 26.66
CA TYR A 46 -26.77 -40.54 25.24
C TYR A 46 -27.38 -39.23 24.74
N LEU A 47 -28.59 -38.89 25.19
CA LEU A 47 -29.23 -37.61 24.87
C LEU A 47 -28.34 -36.42 25.29
N ASN A 48 -27.87 -36.42 26.55
CA ASN A 48 -27.03 -35.33 27.04
C ASN A 48 -25.64 -35.35 26.42
N PHE A 49 -25.09 -36.52 26.08
CA PHE A 49 -23.85 -36.60 25.33
C PHE A 49 -23.97 -35.93 23.96
N VAL A 50 -25.05 -36.23 23.22
CA VAL A 50 -25.34 -35.62 21.93
C VAL A 50 -25.50 -34.09 22.06
N ARG A 51 -26.20 -33.62 23.10
CA ARG A 51 -26.42 -32.19 23.33
C ARG A 51 -25.15 -31.44 23.74
N VAL A 52 -24.38 -31.99 24.68
CA VAL A 52 -23.29 -31.27 25.34
C VAL A 52 -21.96 -31.49 24.64
N VAL A 53 -21.68 -32.71 24.19
CA VAL A 53 -20.38 -33.09 23.62
C VAL A 53 -20.39 -32.99 22.10
N ILE A 54 -21.44 -33.49 21.44
CA ILE A 54 -21.58 -33.37 19.98
C ILE A 54 -22.16 -31.99 19.60
N ASN A 55 -22.67 -31.23 20.58
CA ASN A 55 -23.24 -29.89 20.41
C ASN A 55 -24.44 -29.85 19.43
N ILE A 56 -25.28 -30.89 19.44
CA ILE A 56 -26.55 -30.88 18.68
C ILE A 56 -27.63 -30.18 19.50
N SER A 57 -28.27 -29.16 18.90
CA SER A 57 -29.32 -28.41 19.56
C SER A 57 -30.55 -29.27 19.89
N GLU A 58 -31.24 -28.95 20.98
CA GLU A 58 -32.46 -29.67 21.39
C GLU A 58 -33.55 -29.63 20.31
N ASN A 59 -33.70 -28.50 19.62
CA ASN A 59 -34.66 -28.35 18.52
C ASN A 59 -34.36 -29.30 17.35
N SER A 60 -33.08 -29.53 17.05
CA SER A 60 -32.66 -30.47 16.01
C SER A 60 -32.99 -31.92 16.35
N LEU A 61 -33.11 -32.27 17.63
CA LEU A 61 -33.50 -33.61 18.07
C LEU A 61 -35.00 -33.87 17.90
N HIS A 62 -35.81 -32.83 17.72
CA HIS A 62 -37.24 -32.96 17.47
C HIS A 62 -37.63 -32.79 16.00
N THR A 63 -36.68 -32.43 15.14
CA THR A 63 -36.92 -32.13 13.74
C THR A 63 -36.29 -33.21 12.86
N LEU A 64 -37.11 -33.92 12.08
CA LEU A 64 -36.58 -34.90 11.13
C LEU A 64 -35.80 -34.20 10.00
N PRO A 65 -34.77 -34.86 9.43
CA PRO A 65 -34.07 -34.34 8.25
C PRO A 65 -35.06 -34.08 7.09
N LEU A 66 -34.77 -33.07 6.27
CA LEU A 66 -35.65 -32.59 5.17
C LEU A 66 -36.07 -33.66 4.15
N ASN A 67 -35.41 -34.83 4.14
CA ASN A 67 -35.69 -35.94 3.23
C ASN A 67 -36.66 -36.98 3.81
N ALA A 68 -37.20 -36.78 5.02
CA ALA A 68 -38.25 -37.62 5.57
C ALA A 68 -39.60 -37.17 4.99
N ASP A 69 -40.24 -38.03 4.18
CA ASP A 69 -41.56 -37.78 3.59
C ASP A 69 -42.55 -37.31 4.67
N SER A 70 -43.19 -36.17 4.43
CA SER A 70 -43.78 -35.30 5.46
C SER A 70 -45.25 -35.60 5.76
N ASP A 71 -45.61 -36.88 5.86
CA ASP A 71 -46.97 -37.33 6.16
C ASP A 71 -47.03 -38.20 7.44
N PHE A 72 -46.31 -37.77 8.49
CA PHE A 72 -46.27 -38.45 9.79
C PHE A 72 -46.93 -37.62 10.89
N ASP A 73 -47.66 -38.31 11.77
CA ASP A 73 -48.30 -37.69 12.94
C ASP A 73 -47.24 -37.29 13.99
N GLN A 74 -47.05 -35.99 14.17
CA GLN A 74 -46.09 -35.44 15.12
C GLN A 74 -46.40 -35.81 16.58
N GLU A 75 -47.67 -35.98 16.94
CA GLU A 75 -48.04 -36.36 18.31
C GLU A 75 -47.70 -37.82 18.60
N LEU A 76 -48.02 -38.71 17.66
CA LEU A 76 -47.70 -40.14 17.78
C LEU A 76 -46.19 -40.38 17.90
N HIS A 77 -45.38 -39.55 17.22
CA HIS A 77 -43.94 -39.70 17.13
C HIS A 77 -43.12 -38.82 18.08
N LYS A 78 -43.79 -38.11 19.00
CA LYS A 78 -43.15 -37.16 19.95
C LYS A 78 -42.00 -37.76 20.76
N LYS A 79 -42.04 -39.07 21.05
CA LYS A 79 -40.98 -39.80 21.76
C LYS A 79 -40.04 -40.61 20.85
N SER A 80 -40.53 -41.08 19.71
CA SER A 80 -39.74 -41.93 18.81
C SER A 80 -38.76 -41.15 17.96
N ILE A 81 -39.11 -39.95 17.49
CA ILE A 81 -38.24 -39.11 16.67
C ILE A 81 -36.96 -38.72 17.42
N PRO A 82 -37.02 -38.16 18.65
CA PRO A 82 -35.81 -37.82 19.39
C PRO A 82 -34.93 -39.03 19.69
N LEU A 83 -35.55 -40.16 20.05
CA LEU A 83 -34.82 -41.39 20.32
C LEU A 83 -34.11 -41.93 19.07
N ALA A 84 -34.77 -41.88 17.91
CA ALA A 84 -34.19 -42.30 16.63
C ALA A 84 -33.02 -41.40 16.20
N ILE A 85 -33.16 -40.08 16.38
CA ILE A 85 -32.09 -39.12 16.07
C ILE A 85 -30.90 -39.34 17.01
N VAL A 86 -31.14 -39.45 18.33
CA VAL A 86 -30.08 -39.76 19.31
C VAL A 86 -29.36 -41.07 18.96
N TYR A 87 -30.13 -42.13 18.64
CA TYR A 87 -29.54 -43.39 18.20
C TYR A 87 -28.63 -43.21 16.99
N GLN A 88 -29.12 -42.54 15.95
CA GLN A 88 -28.38 -42.37 14.71
C GLN A 88 -27.12 -41.53 14.91
N SER A 89 -27.22 -40.43 15.68
CA SER A 89 -26.09 -39.58 16.06
C SER A 89 -25.04 -40.36 16.84
N MET A 90 -25.44 -41.09 17.88
CA MET A 90 -24.51 -41.87 18.70
C MET A 90 -23.91 -43.05 17.94
N LYS A 91 -24.68 -43.70 17.06
CA LYS A 91 -24.20 -44.80 16.22
C LYS A 91 -23.08 -44.33 15.29
N ALA A 92 -23.29 -43.20 14.60
CA ALA A 92 -22.26 -42.60 13.75
C ALA A 92 -21.03 -42.21 14.58
N PHE A 93 -21.26 -41.45 15.66
CA PHE A 93 -20.19 -41.01 16.56
C PHE A 93 -19.32 -42.16 17.08
N ILE A 94 -19.93 -43.21 17.64
CA ILE A 94 -19.20 -44.35 18.21
C ILE A 94 -18.45 -45.11 17.12
N LYS A 95 -19.07 -45.32 15.95
CA LYS A 95 -18.43 -46.03 14.84
C LYS A 95 -17.18 -45.29 14.35
N ASP A 96 -17.29 -43.98 14.14
CA ASP A 96 -16.23 -43.16 13.56
C ASP A 96 -15.06 -42.97 14.56
N ASN A 97 -15.37 -42.78 15.84
CA ASN A 97 -14.36 -42.51 16.86
C ASN A 97 -13.77 -43.77 17.52
N SER A 98 -14.40 -44.93 17.37
CA SER A 98 -13.83 -46.21 17.83
C SER A 98 -12.96 -46.92 16.78
N GLY A 99 -12.86 -46.35 15.57
CA GLY A 99 -12.22 -47.03 14.43
C GLY A 99 -12.98 -48.29 13.99
N GLY A 100 -14.32 -48.28 14.14
CA GLY A 100 -15.19 -49.41 13.81
C GLY A 100 -15.14 -50.60 14.78
N LYS A 101 -14.45 -50.46 15.93
CA LYS A 101 -14.32 -51.54 16.92
C LYS A 101 -15.54 -51.66 17.85
N LEU A 102 -16.34 -50.61 17.95
CA LEU A 102 -17.60 -50.60 18.68
C LEU A 102 -18.75 -50.32 17.72
N ASP A 103 -19.86 -50.97 17.99
CA ASP A 103 -21.12 -50.79 17.29
C ASP A 103 -22.22 -50.43 18.30
N LEU A 104 -23.22 -49.66 17.85
CA LEU A 104 -24.40 -49.31 18.64
C LEU A 104 -25.65 -49.84 17.95
N THR A 105 -26.47 -50.55 18.71
CA THR A 105 -27.75 -51.11 18.26
C THR A 105 -28.89 -50.48 19.06
N MET A 106 -30.13 -50.52 18.53
CA MET A 106 -31.30 -50.03 19.29
C MET A 106 -31.52 -50.80 20.59
N CYS A 107 -31.11 -52.07 20.67
CA CYS A 107 -31.16 -52.86 21.89
C CYS A 107 -30.33 -52.26 23.02
N ASP A 108 -29.25 -51.56 22.69
CA ASP A 108 -28.39 -50.88 23.67
C ASP A 108 -29.10 -49.67 24.31
N LEU A 109 -30.14 -49.11 23.67
CA LEU A 109 -30.93 -47.98 24.19
C LEU A 109 -32.23 -48.44 24.86
N VAL A 110 -32.88 -49.47 24.32
CA VAL A 110 -34.23 -49.90 24.75
C VAL A 110 -34.16 -51.04 25.77
N THR A 111 -33.16 -51.91 25.69
CA THR A 111 -33.00 -53.07 26.58
C THR A 111 -31.55 -53.27 27.07
N PRO A 112 -30.88 -52.23 27.61
CA PRO A 112 -29.46 -52.33 27.99
C PRO A 112 -29.19 -53.37 29.08
N GLY A 113 -30.15 -53.63 29.97
CA GLY A 113 -30.02 -54.64 31.04
C GLY A 113 -29.82 -56.08 30.57
N LYS A 114 -30.13 -56.40 29.30
CA LYS A 114 -29.83 -57.74 28.74
C LYS A 114 -28.34 -57.99 28.56
N ASN A 115 -27.54 -56.94 28.37
CA ASN A 115 -26.09 -57.06 28.24
C ASN A 115 -25.36 -55.88 28.95
N PRO A 116 -25.28 -55.90 30.28
CA PRO A 116 -24.67 -54.82 31.04
C PRO A 116 -23.19 -54.59 30.74
N GLN A 117 -22.46 -55.66 30.39
CA GLN A 117 -21.04 -55.56 30.01
C GLN A 117 -20.84 -54.77 28.72
N ARG A 118 -21.78 -54.87 27.77
CA ARG A 118 -21.75 -54.06 26.54
C ARG A 118 -21.98 -52.58 26.85
N PHE A 119 -22.97 -52.27 27.68
CA PHE A 119 -23.19 -50.89 28.12
C PHE A 119 -21.98 -50.31 28.87
N ARG A 120 -21.34 -51.10 29.74
CA ARG A 120 -20.09 -50.69 30.41
C ARG A 120 -18.97 -50.38 29.43
N LYS A 121 -18.81 -51.16 28.36
CA LYS A 121 -17.83 -50.86 27.30
C LYS A 121 -18.14 -49.54 26.58
N LEU A 122 -19.40 -49.34 26.19
CA LEU A 122 -19.84 -48.12 25.50
C LEU A 122 -19.66 -46.89 26.40
N SER A 123 -20.06 -46.97 27.66
CA SER A 123 -19.90 -45.86 28.62
C SER A 123 -18.43 -45.62 29.02
N SER A 124 -17.58 -46.65 29.04
CA SER A 124 -16.12 -46.47 29.20
C SER A 124 -15.53 -45.68 28.04
N PHE A 125 -15.94 -45.98 26.82
CA PHE A 125 -15.54 -45.25 25.62
C PHE A 125 -16.00 -43.78 25.67
N LEU A 126 -17.25 -43.51 26.06
CA LEU A 126 -17.73 -42.13 26.23
C LEU A 126 -16.96 -41.36 27.30
N ALA A 127 -16.64 -42.01 28.43
CA ALA A 127 -15.86 -41.41 29.50
C ALA A 127 -14.42 -41.10 29.05
N ASP A 128 -13.81 -41.94 28.21
CA ASP A 128 -12.49 -41.67 27.64
C ASP A 128 -12.54 -40.47 26.68
N PHE A 129 -13.56 -40.42 25.84
CA PHE A 129 -13.76 -39.32 24.91
C PHE A 129 -14.01 -37.99 25.63
N ILE A 130 -14.81 -37.97 26.71
CA ILE A 130 -15.03 -36.74 27.49
C ILE A 130 -13.71 -36.19 28.06
N LYS A 131 -12.79 -37.06 28.47
CA LYS A 131 -11.47 -36.62 28.95
C LYS A 131 -10.62 -36.06 27.82
N LEU A 132 -10.69 -36.67 26.65
CA LEU A 132 -10.03 -36.14 25.46
C LEU A 132 -10.60 -34.77 25.10
N ASP A 133 -11.93 -34.62 25.12
CA ASP A 133 -12.64 -33.35 24.90
C ASP A 133 -12.18 -32.29 25.91
N GLU A 134 -12.10 -32.62 27.20
CA GLU A 134 -11.62 -31.69 28.24
C GLU A 134 -10.18 -31.21 28.02
N ILE A 135 -9.29 -32.10 27.55
CA ILE A 135 -7.89 -31.76 27.25
C ILE A 135 -7.80 -30.94 25.96
N ALA A 136 -8.62 -31.25 24.95
CA ALA A 136 -8.57 -30.61 23.65
C ALA A 136 -9.32 -29.27 23.60
N ALA A 137 -10.39 -29.10 24.37
CA ALA A 137 -11.22 -27.90 24.43
C ALA A 137 -10.41 -26.58 24.60
N PRO A 138 -9.45 -26.44 25.54
CA PRO A 138 -8.68 -25.21 25.65
C PRO A 138 -7.86 -24.90 24.40
N ILE A 139 -7.29 -25.93 23.75
CA ILE A 139 -6.51 -25.77 22.51
C ILE A 139 -7.43 -25.31 21.38
N PHE A 140 -8.61 -25.93 21.25
CA PHE A 140 -9.60 -25.50 20.25
C PHE A 140 -10.13 -24.11 20.51
N ASN A 141 -10.34 -23.72 21.76
CA ASN A 141 -10.78 -22.37 22.11
C ASN A 141 -9.71 -21.33 21.75
N GLU A 142 -8.44 -21.58 22.04
CA GLU A 142 -7.33 -20.70 21.65
C GLU A 142 -7.28 -20.50 20.13
N ILE A 143 -7.36 -21.59 19.36
CA ILE A 143 -7.41 -21.52 17.89
C ILE A 143 -8.66 -20.79 17.40
N SER A 144 -9.81 -21.01 18.04
CA SER A 144 -11.08 -20.35 17.66
C SER A 144 -11.05 -18.86 17.97
N GLU A 145 -10.45 -18.45 19.08
CA GLU A 145 -10.24 -17.05 19.44
C GLU A 145 -9.27 -16.36 18.47
N GLU A 146 -8.15 -16.99 18.12
CA GLU A 146 -7.21 -16.48 17.11
C GLU A 146 -7.90 -16.30 15.76
N PHE A 147 -8.64 -17.31 15.30
CA PHE A 147 -9.40 -17.24 14.05
C PHE A 147 -10.45 -16.13 14.08
N SER A 148 -11.15 -15.97 15.21
CA SER A 148 -12.14 -14.90 15.38
C SER A 148 -11.49 -13.51 15.33
N GLY A 149 -10.31 -13.36 15.94
CA GLY A 149 -9.52 -12.13 15.87
C GLY A 149 -9.07 -11.79 14.44
N GLN A 150 -8.52 -12.77 13.73
CA GLN A 150 -8.11 -12.62 12.33
C GLN A 150 -9.30 -12.29 11.42
N LYS A 151 -10.47 -12.90 11.67
CA LYS A 151 -11.70 -12.60 10.92
C LYS A 151 -12.12 -11.14 11.10
N LEU A 152 -12.10 -10.62 12.33
CA LEU A 152 -12.43 -9.22 12.61
C LEU A 152 -11.44 -8.25 11.94
N GLU A 153 -10.14 -8.58 11.96
CA GLU A 153 -9.12 -7.78 11.26
C GLU A 153 -9.35 -7.76 9.74
N MET A 154 -9.65 -8.92 9.15
CA MET A 154 -9.98 -9.03 7.73
C MET A 154 -11.23 -8.21 7.36
N GLU A 155 -12.28 -8.28 8.19
CA GLU A 155 -13.50 -7.48 7.99
C GLU A 155 -13.20 -5.97 8.05
N ALA A 156 -12.37 -5.53 9.01
CA ALA A 156 -11.94 -4.12 9.11
C ALA A 156 -11.11 -3.66 7.90
N LEU A 157 -10.18 -4.49 7.42
CA LEU A 157 -9.40 -4.19 6.21
C LEU A 157 -10.29 -4.13 4.96
N GLN A 158 -11.30 -5.00 4.87
CA GLN A 158 -12.27 -4.99 3.77
C GLN A 158 -13.08 -3.69 3.77
N GLU A 159 -13.52 -3.20 4.93
CA GLU A 159 -14.18 -1.90 5.05
C GLU A 159 -13.27 -0.74 4.64
N GLU A 160 -11.99 -0.77 5.01
CA GLU A 160 -11.01 0.24 4.62
C GLU A 160 -10.78 0.26 3.10
N ILE A 161 -10.69 -0.92 2.46
CA ILE A 161 -10.59 -1.05 1.00
C ILE A 161 -11.80 -0.41 0.32
N VAL A 162 -13.01 -0.73 0.77
CA VAL A 162 -14.25 -0.15 0.21
C VAL A 162 -14.27 1.38 0.38
N ALA A 163 -13.82 1.89 1.52
CA ALA A 163 -13.71 3.33 1.75
C ALA A 163 -12.66 3.99 0.83
N ALA A 164 -11.53 3.34 0.61
CA ALA A 164 -10.48 3.82 -0.29
C ALA A 164 -10.93 3.81 -1.76
N GLU A 165 -11.64 2.76 -2.19
CA GLU A 165 -12.23 2.69 -3.53
C GLU A 165 -13.24 3.81 -3.77
N LYS A 166 -14.12 4.08 -2.79
CA LYS A 166 -15.05 5.20 -2.87
C LYS A 166 -14.33 6.54 -3.00
N ARG A 167 -13.27 6.78 -2.21
CA ARG A 167 -12.47 8.02 -2.31
C ARG A 167 -11.80 8.15 -3.69
N LYS A 168 -11.27 7.06 -4.24
CA LYS A 168 -10.70 7.04 -5.58
C LYS A 168 -11.73 7.46 -6.62
N ASP A 169 -12.93 6.90 -6.56
CA ASP A 169 -14.00 7.22 -7.52
C ASP A 169 -14.46 8.69 -7.40
N GLU A 170 -14.55 9.23 -6.18
CA GLU A 170 -14.81 10.65 -5.94
C GLU A 170 -13.72 11.56 -6.54
N LEU A 171 -12.45 11.18 -6.42
CA LEU A 171 -11.33 11.93 -7.00
C LEU A 171 -11.35 11.88 -8.53
N VAL A 172 -11.64 10.72 -9.13
CA VAL A 172 -11.80 10.57 -10.59
C VAL A 172 -12.95 11.43 -11.09
N ALA A 173 -14.09 11.43 -10.38
CA ALA A 173 -15.23 12.27 -10.71
C ALA A 173 -14.85 13.77 -10.66
N ARG A 174 -14.18 14.22 -9.59
CA ARG A 174 -13.68 15.60 -9.48
C ARG A 174 -12.70 15.95 -10.59
N GLN A 175 -11.78 15.07 -10.94
CA GLN A 175 -10.83 15.28 -12.02
C GLN A 175 -11.55 15.44 -13.36
N SER A 176 -12.55 14.61 -13.64
CA SER A 176 -13.36 14.71 -14.86
C SER A 176 -14.10 16.06 -14.95
N GLN A 177 -14.61 16.55 -13.81
CA GLN A 177 -15.28 17.84 -13.74
C GLN A 177 -14.31 19.00 -13.94
N ARG A 178 -13.10 18.92 -13.37
CA ARG A 178 -12.03 19.91 -13.58
C ARG A 178 -11.64 19.99 -15.05
N ARG A 179 -11.42 18.85 -15.72
CA ARG A 179 -11.10 18.81 -17.16
C ARG A 179 -12.18 19.46 -18.02
N ARG A 180 -13.47 19.28 -17.68
CA ARG A 180 -14.56 19.94 -18.41
C ARG A 180 -14.49 21.46 -18.27
N ARG A 181 -14.30 21.97 -17.04
CA ARG A 181 -14.16 23.41 -16.80
C ARG A 181 -12.92 24.00 -17.48
N GLU A 182 -11.82 23.27 -17.47
CA GLU A 182 -10.58 23.68 -18.15
C GLU A 182 -10.80 23.80 -19.66
N ASN A 183 -11.49 22.84 -20.28
CA ASN A 183 -11.86 22.92 -21.69
C ASN A 183 -12.78 24.12 -21.98
N GLU A 184 -13.79 24.37 -21.15
CA GLU A 184 -14.69 25.53 -21.28
C GLU A 184 -13.91 26.86 -21.20
N LEU A 185 -12.96 26.97 -20.28
CA LEU A 185 -12.09 28.15 -20.15
C LEU A 185 -11.15 28.31 -21.34
N MET A 186 -10.59 27.21 -21.85
CA MET A 186 -9.77 27.23 -23.07
C MET A 186 -10.58 27.70 -24.28
N ASP A 187 -11.83 27.25 -24.42
CA ASP A 187 -12.71 27.66 -25.50
C ASP A 187 -13.06 29.15 -25.40
N ASP A 188 -13.38 29.66 -24.20
CA ASP A 188 -13.62 31.09 -23.98
C ASP A 188 -12.37 31.94 -24.24
N HIS A 189 -11.19 31.47 -23.80
CA HIS A 189 -9.92 32.13 -24.09
C HIS A 189 -9.65 32.18 -25.60
N ASN A 190 -9.86 31.08 -26.32
CA ASN A 190 -9.68 31.03 -27.77
C ASN A 190 -10.65 31.97 -28.49
N LYS A 191 -11.90 32.04 -28.03
CA LYS A 191 -12.90 32.98 -28.56
C LYS A 191 -12.45 34.43 -28.35
N LYS A 192 -12.09 34.81 -27.12
CA LYS A 192 -11.59 36.16 -26.81
C LYS A 192 -10.32 36.52 -27.58
N LYS A 193 -9.42 35.55 -27.78
CA LYS A 193 -8.22 35.73 -28.61
C LYS A 193 -8.58 36.03 -30.06
N SER A 194 -9.58 35.33 -30.61
CA SER A 194 -10.09 35.59 -31.96
C SER A 194 -10.75 36.96 -32.07
N GLU A 195 -11.55 37.37 -31.07
CA GLU A 195 -12.16 38.69 -31.01
C GLU A 195 -11.11 39.80 -30.94
N LEU A 196 -10.09 39.63 -30.09
CA LEU A 196 -8.97 40.57 -29.98
C LEU A 196 -8.19 40.68 -31.28
N ALA A 197 -7.91 39.57 -31.97
CA ALA A 197 -7.28 39.59 -33.29
C ALA A 197 -8.12 40.35 -34.32
N GLY A 198 -9.45 40.21 -34.27
CA GLY A 198 -10.38 40.98 -35.09
C GLY A 198 -10.29 42.49 -34.82
N ILE A 199 -10.24 42.90 -33.54
CA ILE A 199 -10.09 44.30 -33.14
C ILE A 199 -8.73 44.85 -33.58
N ILE A 200 -7.64 44.10 -33.42
CA ILE A 200 -6.30 44.50 -33.87
C ILE A 200 -6.30 44.75 -35.38
N ASN A 201 -6.92 43.85 -36.16
CA ASN A 201 -7.04 44.02 -37.62
C ASN A 201 -7.84 45.28 -38.00
N GLN A 202 -8.92 45.58 -37.27
CA GLN A 202 -9.67 46.83 -37.49
C GLN A 202 -8.82 48.06 -37.15
N TYR A 203 -8.05 48.02 -36.05
CA TYR A 203 -7.14 49.10 -35.67
C TYR A 203 -6.06 49.34 -36.72
N THR A 204 -5.46 48.28 -37.28
CA THR A 204 -4.46 48.41 -38.34
C THR A 204 -5.07 48.95 -39.63
N GLU A 205 -6.27 48.51 -40.03
CA GLU A 205 -6.98 49.08 -41.18
C GLU A 205 -7.30 50.57 -41.00
N ILE A 206 -7.76 50.98 -39.81
CA ILE A 206 -8.01 52.39 -39.50
C ILE A 206 -6.70 53.19 -39.55
N GLY A 207 -5.60 52.63 -39.03
CA GLY A 207 -4.28 53.24 -39.12
C GLY A 207 -3.86 53.55 -40.56
N VAL A 208 -3.97 52.56 -41.45
CA VAL A 208 -3.67 52.75 -42.88
C VAL A 208 -4.56 53.81 -43.53
N LYS A 209 -5.88 53.80 -43.24
CA LYS A 209 -6.79 54.83 -43.75
C LYS A 209 -6.44 56.23 -43.24
N THR A 210 -5.98 56.33 -42.00
CA THR A 210 -5.58 57.61 -41.39
C THR A 210 -4.33 58.16 -42.06
N GLU A 211 -3.32 57.31 -42.32
CA GLU A 211 -2.14 57.71 -43.10
C GLU A 211 -2.49 58.16 -44.52
N GLU A 212 -3.43 57.47 -45.18
CA GLU A 212 -3.91 57.84 -46.52
C GLU A 212 -4.58 59.21 -46.51
N LEU A 213 -5.45 59.48 -45.51
CA LEU A 213 -6.08 60.79 -45.32
C LEU A 213 -5.05 61.87 -45.00
N GLU A 214 -4.00 61.56 -44.26
CA GLU A 214 -2.94 62.53 -43.95
C GLU A 214 -2.11 62.89 -45.19
N LYS A 215 -1.83 61.91 -46.08
CA LYS A 215 -1.24 62.19 -47.39
C LYS A 215 -2.14 63.08 -48.24
N GLN A 216 -3.44 62.79 -48.30
CA GLN A 216 -4.41 63.61 -49.03
C GLN A 216 -4.47 65.03 -48.47
N ARG A 217 -4.49 65.18 -47.14
CA ARG A 217 -4.42 66.48 -46.47
C ARG A 217 -3.16 67.25 -46.86
N ASN A 218 -2.00 66.60 -46.83
CA ASN A 218 -0.73 67.25 -47.16
C ASN A 218 -0.67 67.69 -48.63
N GLU A 219 -1.22 66.90 -49.55
CA GLU A 219 -1.34 67.29 -50.96
C GLU A 219 -2.28 68.48 -51.15
N LEU A 220 -3.42 68.51 -50.45
CA LEU A 220 -4.32 69.67 -50.46
C LEU A 220 -3.66 70.93 -49.90
N ILE A 221 -2.87 70.81 -48.82
CA ILE A 221 -2.08 71.93 -48.29
C ILE A 221 -1.10 72.45 -49.36
N ARG A 222 -0.41 71.54 -50.06
CA ARG A 222 0.51 71.91 -51.15
C ARG A 222 -0.21 72.65 -52.29
N GLN A 223 -1.39 72.18 -52.67
CA GLN A 223 -2.22 72.84 -53.68
C GLN A 223 -2.69 74.22 -53.21
N ILE A 224 -3.06 74.38 -51.95
CA ILE A 224 -3.40 75.69 -51.37
C ILE A 224 -2.20 76.63 -51.44
N GLU A 225 -1.01 76.18 -51.04
CA GLU A 225 0.22 77.00 -51.11
C GLU A 225 0.58 77.40 -52.55
N GLU A 226 0.34 76.52 -53.53
CA GLU A 226 0.55 76.80 -54.95
C GLU A 226 -0.43 77.85 -55.47
N ILE A 227 -1.73 77.70 -55.16
CA ILE A 227 -2.77 78.67 -55.48
C ILE A 227 -2.53 80.01 -54.77
N GLU A 228 -2.04 80.01 -53.53
CA GLU A 228 -1.68 81.24 -52.83
C GLU A 228 -0.52 81.96 -53.50
N LYS A 229 0.52 81.23 -53.95
CA LYS A 229 1.62 81.82 -54.73
C LYS A 229 1.13 82.42 -56.05
N GLU A 230 0.27 81.69 -56.77
CA GLU A 230 -0.38 82.18 -57.99
C GLU A 230 -1.28 83.39 -57.72
N SER A 231 -1.99 83.42 -56.60
CA SER A 231 -2.81 84.55 -56.16
C SER A 231 -1.94 85.76 -55.84
N ILE A 232 -0.78 85.59 -55.20
CA ILE A 232 0.15 86.68 -54.89
C ILE A 232 0.78 87.23 -56.17
N THR A 233 1.17 86.39 -57.13
CA THR A 233 1.67 86.88 -58.43
C THR A 233 0.58 87.59 -59.21
N ALA A 234 -0.64 87.04 -59.25
CA ALA A 234 -1.80 87.70 -59.86
C ALA A 234 -2.12 89.05 -59.18
N LYS A 235 -2.10 89.11 -57.84
CA LYS A 235 -2.28 90.37 -57.09
C LYS A 235 -1.20 91.39 -57.41
N LYS A 236 0.07 91.00 -57.53
CA LYS A 236 1.15 91.92 -57.97
C LYS A 236 0.94 92.41 -59.40
N THR A 237 0.44 91.57 -60.31
CA THR A 237 0.08 92.02 -61.66
C THR A 237 -1.15 92.93 -61.68
N VAL A 238 -2.11 92.70 -60.77
CA VAL A 238 -3.27 93.58 -60.58
C VAL A 238 -2.86 94.90 -59.95
N GLU A 239 -1.96 94.93 -58.95
CA GLU A 239 -1.42 96.16 -58.37
C GLU A 239 -0.64 97.01 -59.39
N LEU A 240 0.16 96.37 -60.25
CA LEU A 240 0.82 97.03 -61.39
C LEU A 240 -0.17 97.61 -62.42
N LEU A 241 -1.33 96.98 -62.59
CA LEU A 241 -2.41 97.45 -63.47
C LEU A 241 -3.37 98.44 -62.77
N HIS A 242 -3.42 98.44 -61.44
CA HIS A 242 -4.29 99.27 -60.60
C HIS A 242 -3.64 100.61 -60.24
N GLU A 243 -2.31 100.76 -60.36
CA GLU A 243 -1.65 102.08 -60.34
C GLU A 243 -1.96 102.94 -61.60
N GLU A 244 -2.46 102.35 -62.70
CA GLU A 244 -2.63 103.06 -63.97
C GLU A 244 -4.07 103.51 -64.29
N VAL A 245 -5.09 103.06 -63.54
CA VAL A 245 -6.47 103.46 -63.82
C VAL A 245 -7.25 103.68 -62.53
N LEU A 246 -7.59 104.94 -62.31
CA LEU A 246 -8.43 105.46 -61.23
C LEU A 246 -9.68 104.61 -60.96
N ALA A 247 -9.92 104.45 -59.65
CA ALA A 247 -11.07 103.82 -59.01
C ALA A 247 -12.40 104.07 -59.74
N SER A 248 -13.09 102.97 -60.03
CA SER A 248 -14.44 102.95 -60.59
C SER A 248 -15.42 102.32 -59.59
N PRO A 249 -16.69 102.76 -59.52
CA PRO A 249 -17.73 102.24 -58.62
C PRO A 249 -17.98 100.71 -58.66
N GLU A 250 -17.39 100.02 -59.63
CA GLU A 250 -17.39 98.55 -59.74
C GLU A 250 -16.52 97.89 -58.65
N GLU A 251 -15.45 98.55 -58.19
CA GLU A 251 -14.57 98.07 -57.11
C GLU A 251 -15.32 97.94 -55.78
N LEU A 252 -16.24 98.87 -55.49
CA LEU A 252 -17.09 98.80 -54.29
C LEU A 252 -18.12 97.67 -54.39
N ARG A 253 -18.55 97.30 -55.60
CA ARG A 253 -19.46 96.18 -55.86
C ARG A 253 -18.74 94.84 -55.75
N GLN A 254 -17.50 94.80 -56.22
CA GLN A 254 -16.60 93.66 -56.14
C GLN A 254 -16.14 93.42 -54.70
N GLU A 255 -15.82 94.47 -53.94
CA GLU A 255 -15.50 94.39 -52.51
C GLU A 255 -16.73 93.93 -51.70
N MET A 256 -17.94 94.38 -52.05
CA MET A 256 -19.19 93.87 -51.45
C MET A 256 -19.47 92.40 -51.80
N ALA A 257 -19.09 91.94 -53.00
CA ALA A 257 -19.19 90.53 -53.39
C ALA A 257 -18.12 89.67 -52.69
N GLU A 258 -16.90 90.19 -52.52
CA GLU A 258 -15.81 89.57 -51.78
C GLU A 258 -16.12 89.47 -50.29
N ARG A 259 -16.67 90.51 -49.68
CA ARG A 259 -17.16 90.43 -48.29
C ARG A 259 -18.32 89.47 -48.16
N LYS A 260 -19.24 89.38 -49.13
CA LYS A 260 -20.28 88.33 -49.14
C LYS A 260 -19.69 86.93 -49.23
N LYS A 261 -18.67 86.73 -50.07
CA LYS A 261 -17.95 85.47 -50.20
C LYS A 261 -17.24 85.10 -48.90
N GLN A 262 -16.50 86.03 -48.29
CA GLN A 262 -15.87 85.85 -46.98
C GLN A 262 -16.89 85.53 -45.89
N ILE A 263 -18.07 86.15 -45.90
CA ILE A 263 -19.15 85.83 -44.95
C ILE A 263 -19.67 84.40 -45.15
N VAL A 264 -19.75 83.92 -46.39
CA VAL A 264 -20.14 82.52 -46.69
C VAL A 264 -19.04 81.56 -46.25
N ASP A 265 -17.79 81.84 -46.58
CA ASP A 265 -16.64 81.02 -46.19
C ASP A 265 -16.49 80.94 -44.66
N LEU A 266 -16.71 82.05 -43.95
CA LEU A 266 -16.73 82.08 -42.49
C LEU A 266 -17.91 81.29 -41.91
N LYS A 267 -19.09 81.30 -42.56
CA LYS A 267 -20.23 80.49 -42.13
C LYS A 267 -19.97 79.00 -42.32
N GLU A 268 -19.38 78.59 -43.45
CA GLU A 268 -18.97 77.20 -43.65
C GLU A 268 -17.89 76.79 -42.65
N SER A 269 -16.89 77.63 -42.40
CA SER A 269 -15.85 77.38 -41.40
C SER A 269 -16.43 77.20 -39.99
N ILE A 270 -17.45 77.99 -39.62
CA ILE A 270 -18.18 77.84 -38.35
C ILE A 270 -18.97 76.52 -38.30
N ILE A 271 -19.57 76.07 -39.40
CA ILE A 271 -20.28 74.78 -39.45
C ILE A 271 -19.29 73.63 -39.26
N THR A 272 -18.16 73.66 -39.98
CA THR A 272 -17.11 72.63 -39.85
C THR A 272 -16.51 72.62 -38.45
N ALA A 273 -16.28 73.79 -37.84
CA ALA A 273 -15.79 73.90 -36.47
C ALA A 273 -16.81 73.37 -35.44
N LYS A 274 -18.11 73.59 -35.66
CA LYS A 274 -19.17 73.02 -34.81
C LYS A 274 -19.23 71.51 -34.93
N GLN A 275 -19.11 70.96 -36.14
CA GLN A 275 -19.08 69.51 -36.33
C GLN A 275 -17.86 68.90 -35.64
N ALA A 276 -16.67 69.48 -35.82
CA ALA A 276 -15.46 69.02 -35.15
C ALA A 276 -15.54 69.11 -33.61
N LEU A 277 -16.24 70.11 -33.07
CA LEU A 277 -16.50 70.21 -31.63
C LEU A 277 -17.46 69.11 -31.15
N GLN A 278 -18.50 68.81 -31.93
CA GLN A 278 -19.45 67.73 -31.65
C GLN A 278 -18.74 66.37 -31.61
N ASP A 279 -17.91 66.08 -32.61
CA ASP A 279 -17.14 64.84 -32.70
C ASP A 279 -16.17 64.69 -31.50
N LYS A 280 -15.57 65.81 -31.06
CA LYS A 280 -14.71 65.83 -29.85
C LYS A 280 -15.50 65.59 -28.56
N LEU A 281 -16.74 66.06 -28.47
CA LEU A 281 -17.61 65.79 -27.31
C LEU A 281 -18.03 64.32 -27.27
N GLU A 282 -18.39 63.73 -28.41
CA GLU A 282 -18.67 62.29 -28.50
C GLU A 282 -17.44 61.45 -28.13
N ALA A 283 -16.26 61.77 -28.67
CA ALA A 283 -15.02 61.10 -28.31
C ALA A 283 -14.71 61.20 -26.80
N ARG A 284 -14.95 62.37 -26.20
CA ARG A 284 -14.78 62.57 -24.75
C ARG A 284 -15.76 61.71 -23.95
N ASP A 285 -17.02 61.63 -24.37
CA ASP A 285 -18.02 60.84 -23.66
C ASP A 285 -17.74 59.32 -23.79
N ILE A 286 -17.21 58.85 -24.94
CA ILE A 286 -16.70 57.48 -25.10
C ILE A 286 -15.54 57.21 -24.13
N CYS A 287 -14.56 58.12 -24.04
CA CYS A 287 -13.43 57.99 -23.12
C CYS A 287 -13.89 58.00 -21.65
N ALA A 288 -14.82 58.88 -21.28
CA ALA A 288 -15.38 58.94 -19.93
C ALA A 288 -16.16 57.67 -19.57
N ASN A 289 -16.82 57.04 -20.54
CA ASN A 289 -17.49 55.76 -20.32
C ASN A 289 -16.51 54.59 -20.22
N ALA A 290 -15.39 54.63 -20.97
CA ALA A 290 -14.32 53.65 -20.85
C ALA A 290 -13.61 53.75 -19.49
N GLU A 291 -13.36 54.97 -18.99
CA GLU A 291 -12.80 55.22 -17.65
C GLU A 291 -13.64 54.59 -16.53
N LYS A 292 -14.97 54.62 -16.63
CA LYS A 292 -15.87 53.96 -15.66
C LYS A 292 -15.70 52.44 -15.62
N ASN A 293 -15.22 51.82 -16.70
CA ASN A 293 -15.01 50.37 -16.76
C ASN A 293 -13.63 49.93 -16.26
N VAL A 294 -12.67 50.86 -16.12
CA VAL A 294 -11.31 50.56 -15.63
C VAL A 294 -11.32 49.89 -14.24
N PRO A 295 -12.09 50.34 -13.24
CA PRO A 295 -12.14 49.68 -11.92
C PRO A 295 -12.66 48.24 -11.98
N VAL A 296 -13.60 47.95 -12.90
CA VAL A 296 -14.12 46.59 -13.08
C VAL A 296 -13.07 45.68 -13.71
N ILE A 297 -12.26 46.21 -14.62
CA ILE A 297 -11.13 45.50 -15.21
C ILE A 297 -10.04 45.27 -14.15
N GLU A 298 -9.71 46.27 -13.33
CA GLU A 298 -8.77 46.11 -12.22
C GLU A 298 -9.23 45.05 -11.22
N GLN A 299 -10.50 45.02 -10.83
CA GLN A 299 -11.03 43.95 -9.97
C GLN A 299 -10.90 42.56 -10.59
N LYS A 300 -11.12 42.43 -11.91
CA LYS A 300 -10.93 41.15 -12.62
C LYS A 300 -9.46 40.74 -12.67
N ILE A 301 -8.55 41.68 -12.90
CA ILE A 301 -7.10 41.44 -12.87
C ILE A 301 -6.67 40.97 -11.48
N GLN A 302 -7.21 41.59 -10.42
CA GLN A 302 -6.94 41.19 -9.04
C GLN A 302 -7.43 39.75 -8.77
N ALA A 303 -8.65 39.42 -9.19
CA ALA A 303 -9.21 38.08 -9.04
C ALA A 303 -8.40 37.02 -9.81
N TRP A 304 -7.96 37.33 -11.03
CA TRP A 304 -7.09 36.44 -11.80
C TRP A 304 -5.69 36.29 -11.19
N ALA A 305 -5.18 37.31 -10.51
CA ALA A 305 -3.93 37.22 -9.79
C ALA A 305 -4.03 36.27 -8.58
N GLU A 306 -5.15 36.32 -7.84
CA GLU A 306 -5.44 35.38 -6.75
C GLU A 306 -5.55 33.94 -7.26
N GLU A 307 -6.34 33.73 -8.33
CA GLU A 307 -6.50 32.40 -8.95
C GLU A 307 -5.18 31.85 -9.51
N ARG A 308 -4.29 32.72 -10.02
CA ARG A 308 -2.95 32.34 -10.45
C ARG A 308 -2.08 31.86 -9.29
N GLU A 309 -2.15 32.49 -8.12
CA GLU A 309 -1.39 32.03 -6.93
C GLU A 309 -1.91 30.67 -6.45
N ASP A 310 -3.23 30.45 -6.43
CA ASP A 310 -3.82 29.15 -6.11
C ASP A 310 -3.34 28.04 -7.07
N ILE A 311 -3.20 28.35 -8.36
CA ILE A 311 -2.66 27.43 -9.37
C ILE A 311 -1.19 27.12 -9.08
N LEU A 312 -0.38 28.11 -8.70
CA LEU A 312 1.03 27.90 -8.36
C LEU A 312 1.19 26.99 -7.13
N ASP A 313 0.39 27.20 -6.08
CA ASP A 313 0.39 26.36 -4.89
C ASP A 313 0.01 24.89 -5.23
N LEU A 314 -0.98 24.72 -6.12
CA LEU A 314 -1.37 23.39 -6.62
C LEU A 314 -0.27 22.74 -7.47
N MET A 315 0.47 23.51 -8.26
CA MET A 315 1.60 23.00 -9.04
C MET A 315 2.73 22.51 -8.12
N ASP A 316 3.07 23.27 -7.08
CA ASP A 316 4.07 22.86 -6.09
C ASP A 316 3.64 21.58 -5.35
N GLU A 317 2.36 21.42 -5.03
CA GLU A 317 1.83 20.19 -4.42
C GLU A 317 1.90 18.99 -5.38
N VAL A 318 1.62 19.20 -6.67
CA VAL A 318 1.75 18.18 -7.71
C VAL A 318 3.20 17.74 -7.88
N ASP A 319 4.16 18.67 -7.90
CA ASP A 319 5.59 18.37 -8.01
C ASP A 319 6.11 17.59 -6.80
N GLU A 320 5.69 17.96 -5.59
CA GLU A 320 6.03 17.21 -4.38
C GLU A 320 5.43 15.79 -4.39
N ASN A 321 4.21 15.63 -4.91
CA ASN A 321 3.59 14.31 -5.07
C ASN A 321 4.30 13.46 -6.13
N LEU A 322 4.70 14.05 -7.26
CA LEU A 322 5.52 13.40 -8.29
C LEU A 322 6.85 12.92 -7.71
N ARG A 323 7.49 13.74 -6.88
CA ARG A 323 8.73 13.38 -6.20
C ARG A 323 8.54 12.20 -5.25
N LYS A 324 7.48 12.19 -4.43
CA LYS A 324 7.15 11.05 -3.56
C LYS A 324 6.86 9.78 -4.36
N LEU A 325 6.19 9.91 -5.50
CA LEU A 325 5.88 8.77 -6.37
C LEU A 325 7.17 8.17 -6.94
N SER A 326 8.10 9.01 -7.41
CA SER A 326 9.43 8.57 -7.85
C SER A 326 10.23 7.89 -6.73
N GLU A 327 10.18 8.40 -5.49
CA GLU A 327 10.84 7.77 -4.35
C GLU A 327 10.23 6.40 -4.00
N MET A 328 8.90 6.25 -4.13
CA MET A 328 8.23 4.97 -3.94
C MET A 328 8.58 3.96 -5.04
N GLU A 329 8.68 4.38 -6.30
CA GLU A 329 9.11 3.54 -7.41
C GLU A 329 10.56 3.05 -7.23
N GLU A 330 11.46 3.92 -6.77
CA GLU A 330 12.85 3.55 -6.46
C GLU A 330 12.91 2.55 -5.29
N GLN A 331 12.09 2.73 -4.26
CA GLN A 331 11.98 1.76 -3.17
C GLN A 331 11.42 0.42 -3.67
N LEU A 332 10.42 0.43 -4.55
CA LEU A 332 9.84 -0.77 -5.12
C LEU A 332 10.92 -1.54 -5.88
N THR A 333 11.58 -0.91 -6.86
CA THR A 333 12.66 -1.53 -7.65
C THR A 333 13.77 -2.10 -6.77
N PHE A 334 14.21 -1.35 -5.74
CA PHE A 334 15.21 -1.85 -4.78
C PHE A 334 14.74 -3.08 -3.99
N THR A 335 13.46 -3.16 -3.62
CA THR A 335 12.92 -4.35 -2.94
C THR A 335 12.79 -5.54 -3.90
N THR A 336 12.41 -5.31 -5.15
CA THR A 336 12.33 -6.35 -6.18
C THR A 336 13.70 -6.93 -6.48
N ASP A 337 14.73 -6.09 -6.63
CA ASP A 337 16.12 -6.49 -6.84
C ASP A 337 16.66 -7.28 -5.65
N LYS A 338 16.35 -6.85 -4.41
CA LYS A 338 16.71 -7.61 -3.21
C LYS A 338 16.06 -8.99 -3.18
N LYS A 339 14.77 -9.09 -3.49
CA LYS A 339 14.06 -10.38 -3.55
C LYS A 339 14.62 -11.28 -4.64
N SER A 340 14.89 -10.73 -5.82
CA SER A 340 15.53 -11.44 -6.94
C SER A 340 16.91 -11.97 -6.55
N ASN A 341 17.77 -11.12 -5.97
CA ASN A 341 19.10 -11.53 -5.52
C ASN A 341 19.06 -12.54 -4.37
N HIS A 342 18.09 -12.43 -3.45
CA HIS A 342 17.89 -13.43 -2.40
C HIS A 342 17.43 -14.78 -2.98
N GLY A 343 16.52 -14.76 -3.95
CA GLY A 343 16.10 -15.96 -4.69
C GLY A 343 17.26 -16.65 -5.39
N LYS A 344 18.13 -15.90 -6.09
CA LYS A 344 19.35 -16.45 -6.72
C LYS A 344 20.27 -17.15 -5.71
N ARG A 345 20.51 -16.53 -4.54
CA ARG A 345 21.32 -17.15 -3.48
C ARG A 345 20.71 -18.42 -2.92
N MET A 346 19.38 -18.48 -2.80
CA MET A 346 18.69 -19.70 -2.36
C MET A 346 18.82 -20.83 -3.37
N ILE A 347 18.75 -20.51 -4.67
CA ILE A 347 18.97 -21.48 -5.76
C ILE A 347 20.42 -21.98 -5.73
N GLU A 348 21.42 -21.09 -5.67
CA GLU A 348 22.83 -21.46 -5.56
C GLU A 348 23.10 -22.36 -4.34
N GLN A 349 22.47 -22.05 -3.20
CA GLN A 349 22.59 -22.87 -1.99
C GLN A 349 21.94 -24.25 -2.16
N ALA A 350 20.79 -24.33 -2.83
CA ALA A 350 20.11 -25.59 -3.12
C ALA A 350 20.93 -26.47 -4.09
N GLU A 351 21.49 -25.88 -5.14
CA GLU A 351 22.37 -26.55 -6.11
C GLU A 351 23.63 -27.10 -5.42
N MET A 352 24.25 -26.31 -4.53
CA MET A 352 25.40 -26.74 -3.72
C MET A 352 25.06 -27.92 -2.81
N HIS A 353 23.91 -27.89 -2.13
CA HIS A 353 23.44 -29.02 -1.32
C HIS A 353 23.12 -30.27 -2.15
N GLU A 354 22.63 -30.11 -3.37
CA GLU A 354 22.39 -31.23 -4.28
C GLU A 354 23.70 -31.84 -4.78
N GLN A 355 24.70 -31.02 -5.11
CA GLN A 355 26.03 -31.48 -5.49
C GLN A 355 26.69 -32.28 -4.36
N LEU A 356 26.65 -31.77 -3.13
CA LEU A 356 27.12 -32.50 -1.93
C LEU A 356 26.42 -33.84 -1.74
N ARG A 357 25.10 -33.91 -2.00
CA ARG A 357 24.34 -35.17 -1.93
C ARG A 357 24.80 -36.17 -3.00
N ARG A 358 25.05 -35.71 -4.24
CA ARG A 358 25.60 -36.56 -5.31
C ARG A 358 26.99 -37.08 -4.97
N GLU A 359 27.88 -36.24 -4.45
CA GLU A 359 29.21 -36.65 -4.00
C GLU A 359 29.15 -37.68 -2.87
N HIS A 360 28.26 -37.48 -1.89
CA HIS A 360 28.08 -38.44 -0.79
C HIS A 360 27.55 -39.79 -1.29
N MET A 361 26.61 -39.77 -2.24
CA MET A 361 26.07 -40.98 -2.87
C MET A 361 27.17 -41.73 -3.63
N GLN A 362 27.96 -41.02 -4.45
CA GLN A 362 29.10 -41.60 -5.17
C GLN A 362 30.14 -42.22 -4.22
N ARG A 363 30.52 -41.52 -3.15
CA ARG A 363 31.44 -42.08 -2.14
C ARG A 363 30.86 -43.31 -1.44
N SER A 364 29.56 -43.33 -1.19
CA SER A 364 28.89 -44.49 -0.56
C SER A 364 28.85 -45.69 -1.52
N GLU A 365 28.62 -45.45 -2.81
CA GLU A 365 28.68 -46.49 -3.85
C GLU A 365 30.11 -47.02 -4.04
N GLU A 366 31.12 -46.15 -4.03
CA GLU A 366 32.53 -46.53 -4.05
C GLU A 366 32.90 -47.36 -2.82
N LEU A 367 32.50 -46.94 -1.62
CA LEU A 367 32.69 -47.68 -0.37
C LEU A 367 32.03 -49.06 -0.43
N ASN A 368 30.79 -49.15 -0.92
CA ASN A 368 30.09 -50.43 -1.07
C ASN A 368 30.80 -51.34 -2.07
N LYS A 369 31.24 -50.82 -3.23
CA LYS A 369 32.04 -51.61 -4.17
C LYS A 369 33.34 -52.11 -3.56
N ASN A 370 34.02 -51.27 -2.76
CA ASN A 370 35.25 -51.63 -2.07
C ASN A 370 35.01 -52.69 -0.99
N ILE A 371 33.89 -52.59 -0.26
CA ILE A 371 33.44 -53.63 0.68
C ILE A 371 33.20 -54.92 -0.08
N ASP A 372 32.41 -54.89 -1.16
CA ASP A 372 32.09 -56.07 -1.99
C ASP A 372 33.35 -56.74 -2.54
N GLU A 373 34.34 -55.97 -3.03
CA GLU A 373 35.65 -56.47 -3.45
C GLU A 373 36.42 -57.14 -2.30
N ILE A 374 36.45 -56.52 -1.11
CA ILE A 374 37.09 -57.11 0.08
C ILE A 374 36.37 -58.42 0.46
N THR A 375 35.04 -58.44 0.56
CA THR A 375 34.28 -59.66 0.88
C THR A 375 34.41 -60.74 -0.20
N GLY A 376 34.58 -60.38 -1.47
CA GLY A 376 34.85 -61.33 -2.56
C GLY A 376 36.23 -62.01 -2.47
N THR A 377 37.21 -61.35 -1.84
CA THR A 377 38.53 -61.95 -1.57
C THR A 377 38.57 -62.84 -0.33
N TYR A 378 37.54 -62.80 0.53
CA TYR A 378 37.39 -63.67 1.69
C TYR A 378 36.48 -64.87 1.38
N THR A 379 36.86 -65.68 0.41
CA THR A 379 36.33 -67.06 0.28
C THR A 379 37.13 -67.99 1.21
N GLU A 380 36.46 -68.40 2.29
CA GLU A 380 36.67 -69.58 3.14
C GLU A 380 37.97 -70.38 2.99
N SER A 381 38.80 -70.31 4.02
CA SER A 381 39.59 -71.46 4.46
C SER A 381 39.69 -71.44 5.98
N SER A 382 38.95 -72.34 6.62
CA SER A 382 39.25 -73.06 7.88
C SER A 382 38.06 -73.11 8.86
N PRO A 383 37.70 -74.30 9.36
CA PRO A 383 36.61 -74.49 10.33
C PRO A 383 36.99 -74.00 11.74
N PRO A 384 36.02 -73.60 12.59
CA PRO A 384 36.32 -73.06 13.91
C PRO A 384 36.68 -74.17 14.91
N PRO A 385 37.66 -73.96 15.81
CA PRO A 385 37.94 -74.88 16.89
C PRO A 385 36.95 -74.71 18.03
N ASN A 386 36.47 -75.85 18.50
CA ASN A 386 35.88 -76.06 19.81
C ASN A 386 36.89 -75.61 20.89
N SER A 387 36.50 -74.74 21.83
CA SER A 387 36.85 -74.91 23.24
C SER A 387 36.32 -73.78 24.12
N SER A 388 35.56 -74.23 25.13
CA SER A 388 35.52 -73.68 26.48
C SER A 388 36.82 -72.95 26.88
N ASN A 389 36.77 -71.62 26.97
CA ASN A 389 37.54 -70.86 27.95
C ASN A 389 36.85 -69.51 28.19
N ARG A 390 36.10 -69.46 29.31
CA ARG A 390 35.66 -68.21 29.92
C ARG A 390 36.91 -67.43 30.35
N LEU A 391 37.34 -66.49 29.53
CA LEU A 391 38.16 -65.36 29.97
C LEU A 391 37.23 -64.18 30.27
N PRO A 392 37.44 -63.45 31.38
CA PRO A 392 36.59 -62.34 31.74
C PRO A 392 36.90 -61.18 30.80
N TYR A 393 36.11 -61.02 29.75
CA TYR A 393 36.17 -59.83 28.93
C TYR A 393 35.74 -58.64 29.80
N LYS A 394 36.70 -57.78 30.11
CA LYS A 394 36.44 -56.41 30.56
C LYS A 394 35.65 -55.74 29.42
N SER A 395 34.34 -55.62 29.62
CA SER A 395 33.50 -54.69 28.89
C SER A 395 34.10 -53.30 29.07
N ILE A 396 34.83 -52.81 28.06
CA ILE A 396 35.08 -51.38 27.92
C ILE A 396 33.74 -50.80 27.47
N ARG A 397 32.90 -50.40 28.44
CA ARG A 397 31.96 -49.32 28.19
C ARG A 397 32.83 -48.10 27.95
N LEU A 398 32.88 -47.63 26.71
CA LEU A 398 33.13 -46.22 26.48
C LEU A 398 32.04 -45.50 27.29
N ALA A 399 32.47 -44.90 28.40
CA ALA A 399 31.62 -43.99 29.12
C ALA A 399 31.19 -42.92 28.12
N ASN A 400 29.90 -42.74 27.92
CA ASN A 400 29.36 -41.51 27.34
C ASN A 400 29.66 -40.39 28.34
N THR A 401 30.92 -39.96 28.37
CA THR A 401 31.40 -38.76 29.03
C THR A 401 31.98 -37.88 27.94
N GLN A 402 31.16 -37.53 26.96
CA GLN A 402 31.09 -36.14 26.58
C GLN A 402 29.95 -35.55 27.40
N ILE A 403 30.32 -34.89 28.49
CA ILE A 403 29.48 -33.82 29.02
C ILE A 403 29.50 -32.77 27.92
N VAL A 404 28.48 -32.82 27.05
CA VAL A 404 28.13 -31.64 26.27
C VAL A 404 27.56 -30.67 27.28
N THR A 405 28.40 -29.79 27.79
CA THR A 405 27.90 -28.56 28.40
C THR A 405 27.36 -27.76 27.23
N GLU A 406 26.07 -27.92 26.93
CA GLU A 406 25.37 -26.91 26.16
C GLU A 406 25.50 -25.62 26.97
N PHE A 407 26.36 -24.71 26.50
CA PHE A 407 26.20 -23.33 26.86
C PHE A 407 24.82 -22.95 26.35
N ILE A 408 23.87 -22.80 27.26
CA ILE A 408 22.74 -21.92 27.03
C ILE A 408 23.40 -20.55 26.86
N GLN A 409 23.72 -20.19 25.61
CA GLN A 409 23.77 -18.79 25.23
C GLN A 409 22.34 -18.30 25.48
N TYR A 410 22.12 -17.77 26.68
CA TYR A 410 21.20 -16.66 26.83
C TYR A 410 21.63 -15.70 25.75
N GLY A 411 20.84 -15.64 24.68
CA GLY A 411 21.16 -14.85 23.50
C GLY A 411 21.70 -13.53 23.99
N GLU A 412 22.89 -13.18 23.50
CA GLU A 412 23.43 -11.85 23.71
C GLU A 412 22.27 -10.89 23.47
N LEU A 413 21.81 -10.27 24.56
CA LEU A 413 20.85 -9.19 24.49
C LEU A 413 21.34 -8.29 23.37
N PRO A 414 20.49 -7.90 22.40
CA PRO A 414 20.87 -6.93 21.39
C PRO A 414 21.24 -5.64 22.13
N THR A 415 22.51 -5.49 22.47
CA THR A 415 23.07 -4.20 22.79
C THR A 415 22.95 -3.45 21.46
N PHE A 416 22.12 -2.41 21.49
CA PHE A 416 21.58 -1.66 20.36
C PHE A 416 20.31 -2.23 19.72
N LYS A 417 19.18 -1.56 20.00
CA LYS A 417 18.05 -1.47 19.07
C LYS A 417 18.63 -1.13 17.68
N LYS A 418 18.51 -2.04 16.70
CA LYS A 418 18.70 -1.72 15.29
C LYS A 418 17.60 -0.76 14.86
N GLN A 419 17.75 0.52 15.19
CA GLN A 419 17.08 1.57 14.45
C GLN A 419 17.62 1.53 13.02
N GLY A 420 16.71 1.43 12.04
CA GLY A 420 17.00 1.59 10.61
C GLY A 420 17.42 3.02 10.26
N CYS A 421 18.50 3.50 10.86
CA CYS A 421 19.14 4.76 10.54
C CYS A 421 20.43 4.47 9.76
N ARG A 422 20.32 4.42 8.43
CA ARG A 422 21.49 4.65 7.57
C ARG A 422 21.96 6.09 7.75
N SER A 423 22.67 6.42 8.84
CA SER A 423 23.59 7.58 8.95
C SER A 423 24.19 7.83 10.35
N THR A 424 24.40 6.85 11.22
CA THR A 424 25.16 7.13 12.46
C THR A 424 26.66 7.04 12.20
N ASN A 425 27.34 8.18 12.33
CA ASN A 425 28.78 8.35 12.24
C ASN A 425 29.51 7.43 13.23
N ASN A 426 29.86 6.22 12.83
CA ASN A 426 30.77 5.39 13.59
C ASN A 426 32.19 6.00 13.48
N PRO A 427 32.74 6.57 14.57
CA PRO A 427 34.03 7.25 14.53
C PRO A 427 35.17 6.29 14.23
N TRP A 428 35.04 5.00 14.59
CA TRP A 428 36.03 3.98 14.25
C TRP A 428 36.04 3.64 12.75
N ARG A 429 34.88 3.63 12.08
CA ARG A 429 34.83 3.46 10.62
C ARG A 429 35.49 4.64 9.91
N ARG A 430 35.23 5.87 10.37
CA ARG A 430 35.88 7.07 9.83
C ARG A 430 37.39 7.06 10.07
N TYR A 431 37.82 6.70 11.28
CA TYR A 431 39.24 6.58 11.62
C TYR A 431 39.95 5.50 10.78
N GLY A 432 39.33 4.33 10.63
CA GLY A 432 39.86 3.24 9.79
C GLY A 432 39.97 3.62 8.31
N ALA A 433 38.95 4.29 7.76
CA ALA A 433 38.98 4.78 6.39
C ALA A 433 40.06 5.86 6.18
N LEU A 434 40.19 6.81 7.12
CA LEU A 434 41.21 7.85 7.05
C LEU A 434 42.62 7.28 7.19
N ARG A 435 42.82 6.30 8.08
CA ARG A 435 44.08 5.55 8.22
C ARG A 435 44.45 4.85 6.91
N LYS A 436 43.48 4.19 6.26
CA LYS A 436 43.73 3.51 4.99
C LYS A 436 44.06 4.50 3.87
N LEU A 437 43.38 5.64 3.82
CA LEU A 437 43.68 6.72 2.87
C LEU A 437 45.07 7.35 3.10
N CYS A 438 45.54 7.46 4.33
CA CYS A 438 46.92 7.87 4.62
C CYS A 438 47.95 6.81 4.16
N GLU A 439 47.62 5.52 4.26
CA GLU A 439 48.49 4.41 3.83
C GLU A 439 48.57 4.27 2.31
N THR A 440 47.44 4.36 1.60
CA THR A 440 47.36 4.11 0.15
C THR A 440 47.47 5.38 -0.70
N GLY A 441 47.39 6.55 -0.05
CA GLY A 441 47.13 7.82 -0.73
C GLY A 441 45.68 7.92 -1.21
N GLY A 442 45.17 9.14 -1.31
CA GLY A 442 43.82 9.41 -1.80
C GLY A 442 43.37 10.84 -1.51
N PHE A 443 42.10 11.13 -1.78
CA PHE A 443 41.49 12.44 -1.54
C PHE A 443 40.42 12.33 -0.45
N ALA A 444 40.40 13.27 0.49
CA ALA A 444 39.40 13.32 1.56
C ALA A 444 38.77 14.71 1.65
N PRO A 445 37.51 14.83 2.10
CA PRO A 445 36.89 16.12 2.35
C PRO A 445 37.69 16.89 3.41
N ASN A 446 37.84 18.21 3.23
CA ASN A 446 38.59 19.04 4.16
C ASN A 446 38.00 18.95 5.59
N SER A 447 38.73 18.30 6.50
CA SER A 447 38.31 18.07 7.89
C SER A 447 38.73 19.17 8.87
N GLY A 448 39.19 20.32 8.35
CA GLY A 448 39.68 21.46 9.11
C GLY A 448 38.68 22.12 10.05
N SER A 449 39.10 23.26 10.63
CA SER A 449 38.34 23.98 11.66
C SER A 449 36.95 24.40 11.17
N ARG A 450 36.06 24.76 12.10
CA ARG A 450 34.66 25.11 11.79
C ARG A 450 34.52 26.24 10.74
N LYS A 451 35.55 27.09 10.55
CA LYS A 451 35.61 28.13 9.52
C LYS A 451 35.95 27.59 8.12
N GLU A 452 36.71 26.50 8.01
CA GLU A 452 37.13 25.89 6.72
C GLU A 452 36.05 24.99 6.11
N ARG A 453 35.07 24.57 6.91
CA ARG A 453 33.94 23.71 6.47
C ARG A 453 32.94 24.35 5.51
N LYS A 454 33.12 25.63 5.14
CA LYS A 454 32.27 26.32 4.15
C LYS A 454 32.60 25.95 2.70
N ASN A 455 33.76 25.36 2.43
CA ASN A 455 34.12 24.80 1.11
C ASN A 455 34.02 23.28 1.15
N ARG A 456 32.80 22.75 1.28
CA ARG A 456 32.56 21.31 1.47
C ARG A 456 32.81 20.48 0.21
N ASP A 457 32.89 21.14 -0.94
CA ASP A 457 33.04 20.51 -2.26
C ASP A 457 34.51 20.36 -2.71
N SER A 458 35.48 20.87 -1.92
CA SER A 458 36.90 20.67 -2.24
C SER A 458 37.48 19.44 -1.52
N LEU A 459 37.88 18.45 -2.32
CA LEU A 459 38.62 17.29 -1.85
C LEU A 459 40.11 17.63 -1.75
N VAL A 460 40.74 17.31 -0.62
CA VAL A 460 42.17 17.57 -0.37
C VAL A 460 42.94 16.26 -0.50
N ALA A 461 44.06 16.28 -1.22
CA ALA A 461 44.96 15.12 -1.31
C ALA A 461 45.58 14.83 0.06
N VAL A 462 45.34 13.63 0.58
CA VAL A 462 45.89 13.17 1.86
C VAL A 462 47.32 12.68 1.61
N LYS A 463 48.29 13.61 1.64
CA LYS A 463 49.73 13.29 1.67
C LYS A 463 50.29 13.61 3.06
N ASN A 464 50.80 12.58 3.76
CA ASN A 464 51.52 12.71 5.03
C ASN A 464 50.79 13.50 6.14
N VAL A 465 49.47 13.34 6.24
CA VAL A 465 48.67 13.98 7.31
C VAL A 465 48.82 13.18 8.60
N LYS A 466 49.19 13.85 9.70
CA LYS A 466 49.32 13.25 11.03
C LYS A 466 47.94 12.76 11.49
N LEU A 467 47.80 11.44 11.68
CA LEU A 467 46.52 10.84 12.08
C LEU A 467 46.09 11.39 13.46
N PRO A 468 44.81 11.78 13.65
CA PRO A 468 44.30 12.13 14.96
C PRO A 468 44.38 10.91 15.90
N PRO A 469 44.38 11.11 17.24
CA PRO A 469 44.35 9.98 18.16
C PRO A 469 43.12 9.09 17.92
N PRO A 470 43.24 7.76 18.09
CA PRO A 470 42.13 6.85 17.89
C PRO A 470 40.95 7.23 18.81
N PRO A 471 39.69 7.06 18.34
CA PRO A 471 38.53 7.33 19.18
C PRO A 471 38.60 6.52 20.48
N THR A 472 38.29 7.12 21.63
CA THR A 472 38.19 6.35 22.88
C THR A 472 36.95 5.45 22.81
N SER A 473 37.09 4.17 23.20
CA SER A 473 35.91 3.31 23.40
C SER A 473 35.03 3.94 24.48
N SER A 474 33.73 4.02 24.21
CA SER A 474 32.77 4.45 25.23
C SER A 474 32.84 3.47 26.40
N GLN A 475 33.52 3.86 27.48
CA GLN A 475 33.50 3.12 28.73
C GLN A 475 32.05 3.08 29.22
N MET A 476 31.49 1.88 29.36
CA MET A 476 30.25 1.68 30.11
C MET A 476 30.54 1.96 31.58
N THR A 477 30.18 3.15 32.05
CA THR A 477 30.09 3.43 33.48
C THR A 477 28.64 3.28 33.92
N LEU A 478 28.35 2.15 34.57
CA LEU A 478 27.19 2.02 35.44
C LEU A 478 27.38 3.00 36.62
N ASN A 479 26.40 3.89 36.80
CA ASN A 479 26.30 4.91 37.85
C ASN A 479 27.20 6.15 37.72
N LYS A 480 26.65 7.23 37.17
CA LYS A 480 26.60 8.56 37.84
C LYS A 480 25.35 9.33 37.41
N VAL A 481 24.48 9.58 38.37
CA VAL A 481 23.49 10.67 38.35
C VAL A 481 24.25 11.99 38.22
N ARG A 482 23.88 12.83 37.26
CA ARG A 482 24.26 14.24 37.21
C ARG A 482 23.09 15.04 36.64
N ASP A 483 22.69 16.05 37.39
CA ASP A 483 21.50 16.88 37.20
C ASP A 483 21.38 17.54 35.81
N PRO A 484 20.15 17.87 35.37
CA PRO A 484 19.89 18.35 34.02
C PRO A 484 20.24 19.84 33.89
N GLY A 485 21.27 20.13 33.09
CA GLY A 485 21.62 21.49 32.70
C GLY A 485 20.91 21.91 31.41
N GLN A 486 20.00 22.87 31.54
CA GLN A 486 19.51 23.86 30.56
C GLN A 486 19.86 23.61 29.07
N TYR A 487 19.18 22.68 28.41
CA TYR A 487 19.00 22.69 26.94
C TYR A 487 17.66 22.08 26.50
N GLU A 488 16.64 22.09 27.37
CA GLU A 488 15.28 21.66 27.04
C GLU A 488 14.28 22.79 27.23
N ILE A 489 14.48 23.90 26.50
CA ILE A 489 13.39 24.85 26.20
C ILE A 489 13.58 25.28 24.76
N ARG A 490 13.27 24.37 23.82
CA ARG A 490 12.95 24.60 22.39
C ARG A 490 13.05 23.27 21.64
N LEU A 491 12.17 22.32 21.95
CA LEU A 491 11.77 21.21 21.08
C LEU A 491 10.51 20.58 21.67
N ALA A 492 9.48 21.42 21.84
CA ALA A 492 8.12 20.93 21.88
C ALA A 492 7.73 20.46 20.45
N LEU A 493 6.91 19.41 20.40
CA LEU A 493 6.13 18.95 19.24
C LEU A 493 6.91 18.21 18.13
N LYS A 494 7.18 16.92 18.35
CA LYS A 494 7.17 15.93 17.26
C LYS A 494 6.24 14.78 17.66
N ASN A 495 5.19 14.60 16.86
CA ASN A 495 4.19 13.54 16.99
C ASN A 495 4.82 12.15 17.16
N PRO A 496 4.19 11.24 17.93
CA PRO A 496 4.65 9.87 18.05
C PRO A 496 4.53 9.16 16.70
N LYS A 497 5.62 8.48 16.30
CA LYS A 497 5.61 7.55 15.15
C LYS A 497 4.59 6.45 15.45
N ASN A 498 3.68 6.24 14.51
CA ASN A 498 2.55 5.31 14.63
C ASN A 498 3.06 3.87 14.55
N VAL A 499 3.37 3.29 15.72
CA VAL A 499 3.88 1.90 15.88
C VAL A 499 2.92 0.87 15.27
N THR A 500 1.64 1.19 15.16
CA THR A 500 0.60 0.35 14.57
C THR A 500 0.79 0.12 13.06
N VAL A 501 1.30 1.11 12.32
CA VAL A 501 1.51 1.00 10.87
C VAL A 501 2.69 0.08 10.54
N ASP A 502 3.76 0.15 11.34
CA ASP A 502 4.92 -0.73 11.17
C ASP A 502 4.59 -2.20 11.51
N VAL A 503 3.71 -2.43 12.49
CA VAL A 503 3.23 -3.79 12.85
C VAL A 503 2.30 -4.35 11.78
N ALA A 504 1.37 -3.54 11.26
CA ALA A 504 0.48 -3.95 10.17
C ALA A 504 1.24 -4.28 8.88
N ALA A 505 2.25 -3.47 8.52
CA ALA A 505 3.10 -3.73 7.36
C ALA A 505 3.91 -5.02 7.52
N GLN A 506 4.34 -5.36 8.74
CA GLN A 506 5.09 -6.58 9.00
C GLN A 506 4.19 -7.83 8.99
N ASN A 507 2.98 -7.75 9.53
CA ASN A 507 1.98 -8.82 9.44
C ASN A 507 1.56 -9.08 7.98
N LEU A 508 1.34 -8.03 7.19
CA LEU A 508 1.02 -8.16 5.76
C LEU A 508 2.17 -8.83 4.99
N ALA A 509 3.43 -8.48 5.30
CA ALA A 509 4.59 -9.10 4.68
C ALA A 509 4.70 -10.60 5.01
N GLU A 510 4.34 -11.02 6.23
CA GLU A 510 4.32 -12.42 6.63
C GLU A 510 3.15 -13.20 5.98
N GLN A 511 1.97 -12.60 5.88
CA GLN A 511 0.82 -13.20 5.17
C GLN A 511 1.11 -13.39 3.67
N VAL A 512 1.69 -12.39 3.00
CA VAL A 512 2.10 -12.50 1.59
C VAL A 512 3.18 -13.57 1.41
N LYS A 513 4.10 -13.71 2.36
CA LYS A 513 5.13 -14.77 2.34
C LYS A 513 4.51 -16.16 2.50
N ALA A 514 3.54 -16.32 3.41
CA ALA A 514 2.82 -17.57 3.60
C ALA A 514 1.99 -17.95 2.36
N PHE A 515 1.31 -16.97 1.76
CA PHE A 515 0.56 -17.16 0.51
C PHE A 515 1.46 -17.62 -0.65
N ILE A 516 2.60 -16.96 -0.85
CA ILE A 516 3.55 -17.35 -1.91
C ILE A 516 4.14 -18.75 -1.66
N LEU A 517 4.44 -19.10 -0.40
CA LEU A 517 4.93 -20.44 -0.07
C LEU A 517 3.88 -21.53 -0.30
N HIS A 518 2.60 -21.22 -0.05
CA HIS A 518 1.52 -22.20 -0.18
C HIS A 518 0.94 -22.31 -1.58
N HIS A 519 0.89 -21.23 -2.37
CA HIS A 519 0.20 -21.18 -3.67
C HIS A 519 1.13 -20.80 -4.84
N GLY A 520 2.40 -20.50 -4.55
CA GLY A 520 3.36 -20.10 -5.58
C GLY A 520 3.65 -21.18 -6.63
N HIS A 521 3.42 -22.46 -6.32
CA HIS A 521 3.58 -23.55 -7.29
C HIS A 521 2.48 -23.58 -8.35
N GLU A 522 1.25 -23.18 -8.02
CA GLU A 522 0.10 -23.16 -8.95
C GLU A 522 0.21 -21.97 -9.94
N LEU A 523 0.74 -20.83 -9.48
CA LEU A 523 0.97 -19.65 -10.31
C LEU A 523 2.03 -19.83 -11.42
N VAL A 524 2.88 -20.87 -11.32
CA VAL A 524 3.91 -21.16 -12.35
C VAL A 524 3.37 -22.09 -13.45
N GLU A 525 2.33 -22.88 -13.19
CA GLU A 525 1.77 -23.80 -14.20
C GLU A 525 0.91 -23.08 -15.25
N ASP A 526 0.22 -22.00 -14.89
CA ASP A 526 -0.59 -21.21 -15.82
C ASP A 526 0.24 -20.47 -16.89
N VAL A 527 1.49 -20.14 -16.62
CA VAL A 527 2.36 -19.45 -17.60
C VAL A 527 2.81 -20.40 -18.72
N LYS A 528 2.91 -21.73 -18.45
CA LYS A 528 3.25 -22.72 -19.48
C LYS A 528 2.08 -23.05 -20.41
N ALA A 529 0.85 -22.99 -19.91
CA ALA A 529 -0.36 -23.19 -20.72
C ALA A 529 -0.57 -22.04 -21.74
N VAL A 530 -0.22 -20.80 -21.38
CA VAL A 530 -0.34 -19.65 -22.29
C VAL A 530 0.72 -19.67 -23.40
N GLN A 531 1.93 -20.19 -23.15
CA GLN A 531 2.99 -20.27 -24.17
C GLN A 531 2.76 -21.39 -25.21
N THR A 532 1.95 -22.41 -24.91
CA THR A 532 1.60 -23.47 -25.87
C THR A 532 0.43 -23.10 -26.76
N ALA A 533 -0.42 -22.16 -26.36
CA ALA A 533 -1.52 -21.63 -27.18
C ALA A 533 -1.07 -20.63 -28.25
N GLN A 534 0.08 -19.95 -28.09
CA GLN A 534 0.64 -19.03 -29.09
C GLN A 534 1.48 -19.70 -30.19
N LYS A 535 1.59 -21.04 -30.18
CA LYS A 535 2.36 -21.82 -31.16
C LYS A 535 1.50 -22.75 -32.04
N LYS A 536 0.19 -22.53 -32.11
CA LYS A 536 -0.71 -23.20 -33.06
C LYS A 536 -1.41 -22.21 -33.96
#